data_AF-A0A7U2F8Z3-F1
#
_entry.id   AF-A0A7U2F8Z3-F1
#
_cell.length_a   1.000
_cell.length_b   1.000
_cell.length_c   1.000
_cell.angle_alpha   90.00
_cell.angle_beta   90.00
_cell.angle_gamma   90.00
#
_symmetry.space_group_name_H-M   'P 1'
#
loop_
_entity.id
_entity.type
_entity.pdbx_description
1 polymer ?
#
loop_
_entity_poly.entity_id
_entity_poly.type
_entity_poly.pdbx_seq_one_letter_code
_entity_poly.pdbx_strand_id
1 'polypeptide(L)'
;MPATNHYTALGLVPSAAPEVIRAAYKALALICHPGKTMHLAARERASRAAAFNEVQVAYDVLGNPAMKAAYDAQLSPQASRIAKASAASDASSSPSRRSTVKLTTPEEKTALRAKARQSLEELLQKRQKRDAQESELDVVGLRDLAQTWTQLAEENSFDPAMRAHCAIRIHEYEQKIAQREREHEEWLSNMSTAKQGTYTPASASPERRSTPNAPKKPTLWRTTTSAQSSPATPSRAAKPTQRAEERKCIDDECKAAETARSEARLVEKAKREAAKQALLDQKAAAIRVEKEKLQARIDLQARTAAERIAKVRAKAGAAPLGTVGAVVDDPATAGPPTPPSVAGHTKHPFVPVQVKKVCDNCDAEHATFRDWRACNAHVAPVGDVVDG
;
A
#
# COMPACT_ATOMS: atom_id res chain seq x y z
N MET A 1 -25.85 6.58 46.93
CA MET A 1 -24.64 5.92 46.39
C MET A 1 -23.53 6.95 46.44
N PRO A 2 -22.46 6.75 47.24
CA PRO A 2 -21.45 7.79 47.40
C PRO A 2 -20.77 8.01 46.04
N ALA A 3 -20.62 9.28 45.65
CA ALA A 3 -19.96 9.64 44.40
C ALA A 3 -18.55 9.04 44.39
N THR A 4 -18.30 8.08 43.50
CA THR A 4 -17.02 7.39 43.35
C THR A 4 -15.94 8.41 43.01
N ASN A 5 -15.15 8.73 44.03
CA ASN A 5 -14.01 9.63 43.92
C ASN A 5 -12.94 8.96 43.03
N HIS A 6 -12.21 9.71 42.19
CA HIS A 6 -11.22 9.10 41.28
C HIS A 6 -10.14 8.32 42.04
N TYR A 7 -9.84 8.75 43.27
CA TYR A 7 -8.96 8.03 44.18
C TYR A 7 -9.50 6.66 44.59
N THR A 8 -10.80 6.56 44.90
CA THR A 8 -11.46 5.30 45.27
C THR A 8 -11.55 4.33 44.09
N ALA A 9 -11.70 4.83 42.86
CA ALA A 9 -11.71 4.00 41.65
C ALA A 9 -10.35 3.32 41.38
N LEU A 10 -9.24 3.95 41.77
CA LEU A 10 -7.90 3.36 41.69
C LEU A 10 -7.49 2.62 42.98
N GLY A 11 -8.31 2.63 44.03
CA GLY A 11 -7.96 2.06 45.33
C GLY A 11 -6.84 2.80 46.05
N LEU A 12 -6.71 4.11 45.82
CA LEU A 12 -5.63 4.95 46.33
C LEU A 12 -6.12 6.02 47.30
N VAL A 13 -5.21 6.49 48.15
CA VAL A 13 -5.41 7.64 49.04
C VAL A 13 -5.08 8.93 48.28
N PRO A 14 -5.72 10.09 48.56
CA PRO A 14 -5.42 11.37 47.90
C PRO A 14 -3.94 11.84 48.00
N SER A 15 -3.20 11.33 49.00
CA SER A 15 -1.77 11.56 49.22
C SER A 15 -0.84 10.63 48.40
N ALA A 16 -1.38 9.79 47.52
CA ALA A 16 -0.58 8.85 46.75
C ALA A 16 0.37 9.55 45.77
N ALA A 17 1.62 9.09 45.73
CA ALA A 17 2.62 9.58 44.79
C ALA A 17 2.23 9.24 43.33
N PRO A 18 2.65 10.05 42.35
CA PRO A 18 2.29 9.84 40.93
C PRO A 18 2.81 8.50 40.37
N GLU A 19 3.87 7.95 40.96
CA GLU A 19 4.38 6.61 40.61
C GLU A 19 3.42 5.51 41.04
N VAL A 20 2.84 5.63 42.23
CA VAL A 20 1.84 4.70 42.76
C VAL A 20 0.54 4.76 41.95
N ILE A 21 0.13 5.97 41.52
CA ILE A 21 -1.03 6.16 40.64
C ILE A 21 -0.82 5.43 39.30
N ARG A 22 0.38 5.55 38.70
CA ARG A 22 0.74 4.84 37.46
C ARG A 22 0.81 3.33 37.66
N ALA A 23 1.36 2.87 38.78
CA ALA A 23 1.45 1.45 39.09
C ALA A 23 0.06 0.82 39.29
N ALA A 24 -0.81 1.47 40.06
CA ALA A 24 -2.17 1.02 40.32
C ALA A 24 -3.00 0.95 39.03
N TYR A 25 -2.90 2.00 38.18
CA TYR A 25 -3.53 1.99 36.86
C TYR A 25 -3.06 0.81 36.00
N LYS A 26 -1.74 0.58 35.90
CA LYS A 26 -1.19 -0.55 35.13
C LYS A 26 -1.68 -1.89 35.65
N ALA A 27 -1.73 -2.09 36.96
CA ALA A 27 -2.22 -3.32 37.57
C ALA A 27 -3.70 -3.56 37.26
N LEU A 28 -4.55 -2.55 37.44
CA LEU A 28 -5.99 -2.64 37.19
C LEU A 28 -6.31 -2.78 35.69
N ALA A 29 -5.58 -2.07 34.83
CA ALA A 29 -5.70 -2.17 33.38
C ALA A 29 -5.35 -3.59 32.90
N LEU A 30 -4.31 -4.23 33.47
CA LEU A 30 -3.93 -5.61 33.12
C LEU A 30 -4.99 -6.64 33.55
N ILE A 31 -5.77 -6.37 34.60
CA ILE A 31 -6.81 -7.27 35.11
C ILE A 31 -8.11 -7.08 34.32
N CYS A 32 -8.47 -5.84 34.00
CA CYS A 32 -9.74 -5.49 33.37
C CYS A 32 -9.67 -5.31 31.85
N HIS A 33 -8.50 -5.51 31.21
CA HIS A 33 -8.34 -5.34 29.77
C HIS A 33 -9.33 -6.21 28.98
N PRO A 34 -10.05 -5.66 27.98
CA PRO A 34 -11.06 -6.41 27.21
C PRO A 34 -10.48 -7.64 26.52
N GLY A 35 -9.22 -7.60 26.08
CA GLY A 35 -8.54 -8.76 25.48
C GLY A 35 -8.29 -9.94 26.44
N LYS A 36 -8.15 -9.69 27.74
CA LYS A 36 -7.97 -10.75 28.74
C LYS A 36 -9.29 -11.27 29.31
N THR A 37 -10.41 -10.61 29.02
CA THR A 37 -11.75 -10.96 29.54
C THR A 37 -12.67 -11.53 28.46
N MET A 38 -12.15 -11.79 27.25
CA MET A 38 -12.90 -12.41 26.14
C MET A 38 -13.46 -13.80 26.51
N HIS A 39 -12.70 -14.58 27.29
CA HIS A 39 -13.05 -15.94 27.72
C HIS A 39 -14.13 -16.01 28.83
N LEU A 40 -14.50 -14.86 29.42
CA LEU A 40 -15.48 -14.79 30.51
C LEU A 40 -16.92 -14.70 29.98
N ALA A 41 -17.88 -15.03 30.83
CA ALA A 41 -19.31 -14.89 30.53
C ALA A 41 -19.67 -13.43 30.20
N ALA A 42 -20.67 -13.22 29.34
CA ALA A 42 -21.03 -11.88 28.84
C ALA A 42 -21.30 -10.85 29.94
N ARG A 43 -21.92 -11.27 31.06
CA ARG A 43 -22.20 -10.42 32.23
C ARG A 43 -20.91 -9.96 32.93
N GLU A 44 -19.96 -10.86 33.11
CA GLU A 44 -18.67 -10.54 33.74
C GLU A 44 -17.81 -9.68 32.84
N ARG A 45 -17.84 -9.94 31.52
CA ARG A 45 -17.18 -9.10 30.52
C ARG A 45 -17.68 -7.66 30.56
N ALA A 46 -19.00 -7.46 30.62
CA ALA A 46 -19.59 -6.13 30.76
C ALA A 46 -19.17 -5.44 32.06
N SER A 47 -19.14 -6.16 33.18
CA SER A 47 -18.69 -5.63 34.47
C SER A 47 -17.20 -5.23 34.45
N ARG A 48 -16.34 -6.04 33.84
CA ARG A 48 -14.89 -5.75 33.72
C ARG A 48 -14.62 -4.57 32.78
N ALA A 49 -15.39 -4.46 31.70
CA ALA A 49 -15.31 -3.31 30.79
C ALA A 49 -15.76 -2.00 31.48
N ALA A 50 -16.82 -2.04 32.29
CA ALA A 50 -17.24 -0.89 33.09
C ALA A 50 -16.16 -0.47 34.09
N ALA A 51 -15.59 -1.43 34.83
CA ALA A 51 -14.48 -1.16 35.76
C ALA A 51 -13.23 -0.61 35.05
N PHE A 52 -12.92 -1.10 33.85
CA PHE A 52 -11.82 -0.57 33.04
C PHE A 52 -12.04 0.90 32.66
N ASN A 53 -13.26 1.24 32.24
CA ASN A 53 -13.60 2.62 31.90
C ASN A 53 -13.50 3.56 33.12
N GLU A 54 -13.95 3.13 34.29
CA GLU A 54 -13.84 3.90 35.54
C GLU A 54 -12.37 4.14 35.94
N VAL A 55 -11.54 3.11 35.83
CA VAL A 55 -10.10 3.17 36.10
C VAL A 55 -9.39 4.09 35.10
N GLN A 56 -9.78 4.05 33.82
CA GLN A 56 -9.22 4.91 32.78
C GLN A 56 -9.54 6.39 33.03
N VAL A 57 -10.80 6.71 33.29
CA VAL A 57 -11.23 8.08 33.61
C VAL A 57 -10.52 8.60 34.86
N ALA A 58 -10.37 7.77 35.89
CA ALA A 58 -9.63 8.14 37.09
C ALA A 58 -8.15 8.42 36.80
N TYR A 59 -7.51 7.62 35.95
CA TYR A 59 -6.11 7.82 35.57
C TYR A 59 -5.91 9.06 34.67
N ASP A 60 -6.85 9.38 33.79
CA ASP A 60 -6.76 10.57 32.94
C ASP A 60 -6.77 11.87 33.78
N VAL A 61 -7.53 11.88 34.88
CA VAL A 61 -7.58 13.01 35.82
C VAL A 61 -6.38 13.01 36.77
N LEU A 62 -6.03 11.86 37.38
CA LEU A 62 -5.01 11.79 38.43
C LEU A 62 -3.57 11.60 37.91
N GLY A 63 -3.40 11.10 36.69
CA GLY A 63 -2.09 10.81 36.07
C GLY A 63 -1.35 12.06 35.59
N ASN A 64 -2.08 13.15 35.29
CA ASN A 64 -1.47 14.44 34.96
C ASN A 64 -1.43 15.33 36.21
N PRO A 65 -0.24 15.80 36.66
CA PRO A 65 -0.13 16.59 37.88
C PRO A 65 -0.92 17.90 37.84
N ALA A 66 -1.11 18.51 36.67
CA ALA A 66 -1.91 19.72 36.52
C ALA A 66 -3.43 19.42 36.67
N MET A 67 -3.89 18.31 36.11
CA MET A 67 -5.29 17.88 36.21
C MET A 67 -5.61 17.38 37.61
N LYS A 68 -4.68 16.65 38.25
CA LYS A 68 -4.75 16.26 39.66
C LYS A 68 -4.87 17.48 40.56
N ALA A 69 -4.04 18.50 40.37
CA ALA A 69 -4.12 19.73 41.15
C ALA A 69 -5.45 20.48 40.96
N ALA A 70 -5.98 20.53 39.73
CA ALA A 70 -7.28 21.11 39.46
C ALA A 70 -8.44 20.31 40.09
N TYR A 71 -8.35 18.98 40.08
CA TYR A 71 -9.31 18.08 40.73
C TYR A 71 -9.24 18.19 42.26
N ASP A 72 -8.04 18.21 42.82
CA ASP A 72 -7.80 18.39 44.25
C ASP A 72 -8.29 19.77 44.72
N ALA A 73 -8.16 20.82 43.90
CA ALA A 73 -8.72 22.14 44.16
C ALA A 73 -10.27 22.14 44.15
N GLN A 74 -10.89 21.35 43.27
CA GLN A 74 -12.35 21.18 43.21
C GLN A 74 -12.90 20.32 44.37
N LEU A 75 -12.09 19.43 44.95
CA LEU A 75 -12.41 18.72 46.20
C LEU A 75 -12.26 19.60 47.45
N SER A 76 -11.55 20.73 47.34
CA SER A 76 -11.19 21.63 48.46
C SER A 76 -12.20 22.74 48.87
N PRO A 77 -13.47 22.84 48.39
CA PRO A 77 -14.44 23.76 48.98
C PRO A 77 -14.80 23.45 50.44
N GLN A 78 -14.53 22.22 50.94
CA GLN A 78 -14.81 21.85 52.34
C GLN A 78 -13.56 21.57 53.20
N ALA A 79 -12.39 21.33 52.62
CA ALA A 79 -11.15 21.10 53.39
C ALA A 79 -10.35 22.39 53.68
N SER A 80 -10.66 23.49 52.98
CA SER A 80 -9.95 24.77 53.06
C SER A 80 -10.14 25.56 54.37
N ARG A 81 -11.00 25.12 55.30
CA ARG A 81 -11.04 25.66 56.67
C ARG A 81 -9.97 25.07 57.60
N ILE A 82 -9.42 23.90 57.29
CA ILE A 82 -8.54 23.17 58.24
C ILE A 82 -7.05 23.29 57.84
N ALA A 83 -6.73 23.40 56.54
CA ALA A 83 -5.33 23.42 56.08
C ALA A 83 -4.64 24.81 56.16
N LYS A 84 -5.36 25.89 56.42
CA LYS A 84 -4.77 27.25 56.52
C LYS A 84 -4.04 27.50 57.85
N ALA A 85 -4.14 26.58 58.81
CA ALA A 85 -3.45 26.64 60.10
C ALA A 85 -2.09 25.93 60.13
N SER A 86 -1.75 25.09 59.14
CA SER A 86 -0.52 24.27 59.18
C SER A 86 0.51 24.58 58.09
N ALA A 87 0.25 25.56 57.22
CA ALA A 87 1.19 25.96 56.15
C ALA A 87 2.24 27.01 56.58
N ALA A 88 2.38 27.28 57.88
CA ALA A 88 3.39 28.20 58.42
C ALA A 88 4.64 27.50 58.99
N SER A 89 4.75 26.18 58.85
CA SER A 89 5.82 25.40 59.48
C SER A 89 6.26 24.24 58.60
N ASP A 90 6.92 24.54 57.48
CA ASP A 90 8.09 23.76 57.03
C ASP A 90 8.62 24.32 55.71
N ALA A 91 9.44 25.36 55.85
CA ALA A 91 10.47 25.66 54.89
C ALA A 91 11.70 24.83 55.28
N SER A 92 12.05 23.80 54.48
CA SER A 92 13.44 23.41 54.13
C SER A 92 13.49 21.96 53.63
N SER A 93 13.83 21.77 52.34
CA SER A 93 14.76 20.73 51.83
C SER A 93 14.74 20.66 50.30
N SER A 94 15.65 21.44 49.68
CA SER A 94 16.55 21.16 48.52
C SER A 94 16.14 20.29 47.30
N PRO A 95 16.86 20.37 46.15
CA PRO A 95 16.27 20.84 44.91
C PRO A 95 16.30 19.77 43.80
N SER A 96 15.15 19.34 43.30
CA SER A 96 15.13 18.55 42.07
C SER A 96 15.19 19.47 40.86
N ARG A 97 16.30 19.38 40.14
CA ARG A 97 16.62 20.09 38.90
C ARG A 97 15.40 20.11 37.98
N ARG A 98 14.66 21.22 38.01
CA ARG A 98 13.86 21.62 36.85
C ARG A 98 14.87 21.89 35.76
N SER A 99 14.95 20.97 34.80
CA SER A 99 15.39 21.33 33.46
C SER A 99 14.43 22.42 33.01
N THR A 100 14.85 23.66 33.21
CA THR A 100 14.23 24.85 32.65
C THR A 100 14.46 24.75 31.15
N VAL A 101 13.65 23.95 30.45
CA VAL A 101 13.54 24.04 29.01
C VAL A 101 12.90 25.39 28.74
N LYS A 102 13.75 26.35 28.45
CA LYS A 102 13.38 27.71 28.08
C LYS A 102 12.36 27.63 26.95
N LEU A 103 11.22 28.26 27.20
CA LEU A 103 10.31 28.89 26.26
C LEU A 103 10.61 28.56 24.79
N THR A 104 10.02 27.49 24.26
CA THR A 104 9.74 27.53 22.83
C THR A 104 8.74 28.66 22.64
N THR A 105 9.04 29.57 21.72
CA THR A 105 8.05 30.60 21.36
C THR A 105 6.74 29.90 21.00
N PRO A 106 5.57 30.53 21.21
CA PRO A 106 4.29 29.92 20.81
C PRO A 106 4.32 29.46 19.34
N GLU A 107 5.07 30.15 18.48
CA GLU A 107 5.36 29.77 17.09
C GLU A 107 6.25 28.53 16.95
N GLU A 108 7.32 28.39 17.73
CA GLU A 108 8.12 27.16 17.73
C GLU A 108 7.31 25.95 18.23
N LYS A 109 6.45 26.14 19.23
CA LYS A 109 5.57 25.07 19.73
C LYS A 109 4.54 24.64 18.68
N THR A 110 3.97 25.57 17.92
CA THR A 110 3.07 25.22 16.81
C THR A 110 3.84 24.55 15.68
N ALA A 111 5.05 25.00 15.36
CA ALA A 111 5.92 24.36 14.37
C ALA A 111 6.31 22.92 14.77
N LEU A 112 6.66 22.67 16.04
CA LEU A 112 6.92 21.31 16.53
C LEU A 112 5.69 20.41 16.43
N ARG A 113 4.50 20.92 16.79
CA ARG A 113 3.25 20.17 16.66
C ARG A 113 2.90 19.91 15.20
N ALA A 114 3.13 20.87 14.30
CA ALA A 114 2.94 20.70 12.87
C ALA A 114 3.88 19.62 12.31
N LYS A 115 5.17 19.65 12.71
CA LYS A 115 6.14 18.62 12.34
C LYS A 115 5.79 17.24 12.89
N ALA A 116 5.29 17.16 14.12
CA ALA A 116 4.79 15.91 14.69
C ALA A 116 3.58 15.38 13.90
N ARG A 117 2.64 16.24 13.51
CA ARG A 117 1.50 15.87 12.65
C ARG A 117 1.96 15.38 11.29
N GLN A 118 2.89 16.10 10.64
CA GLN A 118 3.45 15.69 9.35
C GLN A 118 4.17 14.34 9.45
N SER A 119 4.93 14.11 10.52
CA SER A 119 5.60 12.83 10.76
C SER A 119 4.60 11.68 10.96
N LEU A 120 3.50 11.91 11.68
CA LEU A 120 2.43 10.93 11.83
C LEU A 120 1.73 10.64 10.49
N GLU A 121 1.43 11.68 9.72
CA GLU A 121 0.83 11.55 8.39
C GLU A 121 1.72 10.73 7.45
N GLU A 122 3.04 10.98 7.47
CA GLU A 122 4.00 10.21 6.69
C GLU A 122 4.00 8.72 7.07
N LEU A 123 3.91 8.40 8.37
CA LEU A 123 3.81 7.01 8.84
C LEU A 123 2.50 6.35 8.41
N LEU A 124 1.39 7.08 8.40
CA LEU A 124 0.10 6.59 7.91
C LEU A 124 0.14 6.32 6.41
N GLN A 125 0.71 7.24 5.63
CA GLN A 125 0.88 7.05 4.19
C GLN A 125 1.79 5.86 3.87
N LYS A 126 2.88 5.67 4.63
CA LYS A 126 3.75 4.49 4.51
C LYS A 126 2.98 3.19 4.80
N ARG A 127 2.14 3.18 5.83
CA ARG A 127 1.28 2.04 6.16
C ARG A 127 0.28 1.76 5.04
N GLN A 128 -0.46 2.78 4.58
CA GLN A 128 -1.40 2.64 3.47
C GLN A 128 -0.73 2.14 2.20
N LYS A 129 0.46 2.64 1.86
CA LYS A 129 1.23 2.19 0.71
C LYS A 129 1.59 0.70 0.82
N ARG A 130 2.05 0.26 1.99
CA ARG A 130 2.34 -1.15 2.23
C ARG A 130 1.07 -1.99 2.13
N ASP A 131 -0.03 -1.56 2.73
CA ASP A 131 -1.29 -2.29 2.71
C ASP A 131 -1.84 -2.39 1.27
N ALA A 132 -1.65 -1.34 0.45
CA ALA A 132 -1.96 -1.36 -0.98
C ALA A 132 -1.08 -2.36 -1.75
N GLN A 133 0.24 -2.33 -1.52
CA GLN A 133 1.17 -3.30 -2.12
C GLN A 133 0.85 -4.74 -1.73
N GLU A 134 0.47 -4.98 -0.47
CA GLU A 134 0.03 -6.30 0.00
C GLU A 134 -1.31 -6.71 -0.64
N SER A 135 -2.22 -5.77 -0.88
CA SER A 135 -3.53 -6.07 -1.49
C SER A 135 -3.42 -6.49 -2.96
N GLU A 136 -2.37 -6.04 -3.64
CA GLU A 136 -2.02 -6.40 -5.02
C GLU A 136 -1.43 -7.81 -5.14
N LEU A 137 -0.97 -8.41 -4.04
CA LEU A 137 -0.42 -9.77 -4.05
C LEU A 137 -1.53 -10.81 -4.26
N ASP A 138 -1.18 -11.84 -5.02
CA ASP A 138 -2.00 -13.03 -5.20
C ASP A 138 -1.87 -14.00 -4.01
N VAL A 139 -2.64 -15.08 -4.03
CA VAL A 139 -2.65 -16.06 -2.93
C VAL A 139 -1.26 -16.67 -2.70
N VAL A 140 -0.48 -16.88 -3.77
CA VAL A 140 0.88 -17.41 -3.70
C VAL A 140 1.79 -16.41 -2.97
N GLY A 141 1.81 -15.14 -3.40
CA GLY A 141 2.61 -14.10 -2.74
C GLY A 141 2.21 -13.86 -1.28
N LEU A 142 0.93 -13.99 -0.93
CA LEU A 142 0.48 -13.90 0.46
C LEU A 142 0.99 -15.09 1.31
N ARG A 143 1.04 -16.30 0.75
CA ARG A 143 1.60 -17.49 1.43
C ARG A 143 3.11 -17.35 1.63
N ASP A 144 3.83 -16.85 0.64
CA ASP A 144 5.28 -16.58 0.75
C ASP A 144 5.58 -15.55 1.85
N LEU A 145 4.77 -14.49 1.95
CA LEU A 145 4.85 -13.53 3.05
C LEU A 145 4.61 -14.20 4.41
N ALA A 146 3.53 -14.98 4.55
CA ALA A 146 3.25 -15.69 5.80
C ALA A 146 4.42 -16.61 6.20
N GLN A 147 4.99 -17.34 5.24
CA GLN A 147 6.16 -18.19 5.47
C GLN A 147 7.40 -17.39 5.90
N THR A 148 7.64 -16.23 5.29
CA THR A 148 8.74 -15.33 5.69
C THR A 148 8.58 -14.87 7.14
N TRP A 149 7.35 -14.56 7.57
CA TRP A 149 7.08 -14.20 8.96
C TRP A 149 7.22 -15.37 9.93
N THR A 150 6.90 -16.60 9.50
CA THR A 150 7.16 -17.82 10.27
C THR A 150 8.65 -18.03 10.48
N GLN A 151 9.45 -17.93 9.42
CA GLN A 151 10.91 -18.03 9.50
C GLN A 151 11.49 -16.97 10.45
N LEU A 152 11.02 -15.71 10.34
CA LEU A 152 11.47 -14.63 11.21
C LEU A 152 11.13 -14.91 12.69
N ALA A 153 9.99 -15.54 12.97
CA ALA A 153 9.61 -15.95 14.32
C ALA A 153 10.52 -17.05 14.88
N GLU A 154 10.98 -17.98 14.04
CA GLU A 154 11.91 -19.06 14.41
C GLU A 154 13.31 -18.51 14.69
N GLU A 155 13.82 -17.65 13.81
CA GLU A 155 15.10 -16.96 13.98
C GLU A 155 15.11 -16.08 15.24
N ASN A 156 13.99 -15.46 15.57
CA ASN A 156 13.81 -14.63 16.76
C ASN A 156 13.09 -15.38 17.89
N SER A 157 13.26 -16.69 17.99
CA SER A 157 12.59 -17.54 18.99
C SER A 157 12.84 -17.11 20.44
N PHE A 158 13.98 -16.47 20.71
CA PHE A 158 14.38 -15.99 22.04
C PHE A 158 13.82 -14.62 22.43
N ASP A 159 13.23 -13.85 21.51
CA ASP A 159 12.57 -12.57 21.81
C ASP A 159 11.04 -12.75 21.82
N PRO A 160 10.39 -12.76 23.01
CA PRO A 160 8.95 -12.92 23.12
C PRO A 160 8.16 -11.80 22.42
N ALA A 161 8.67 -10.58 22.37
CA ALA A 161 7.98 -9.45 21.76
C ALA A 161 8.01 -9.57 20.23
N MET A 162 9.16 -9.92 19.66
CA MET A 162 9.29 -10.15 18.21
C MET A 162 8.47 -11.36 17.77
N ARG A 163 8.51 -12.45 18.54
CA ARG A 163 7.70 -13.65 18.26
C ARG A 163 6.20 -13.35 18.31
N ALA A 164 5.73 -12.57 19.28
CA ALA A 164 4.33 -12.15 19.34
C ALA A 164 3.95 -11.27 18.14
N HIS A 165 4.84 -10.36 17.73
CA HIS A 165 4.62 -9.54 16.54
C HIS A 165 4.50 -10.40 15.27
N CYS A 166 5.43 -11.35 15.07
CA CYS A 166 5.39 -12.26 13.94
C CYS A 166 4.12 -13.12 13.94
N ALA A 167 3.72 -13.66 15.10
CA ALA A 167 2.48 -14.44 15.23
C ALA A 167 1.22 -13.66 14.83
N ILE A 168 1.12 -12.38 15.21
CA ILE A 168 0.01 -11.51 14.79
C ILE A 168 0.03 -11.35 13.26
N ARG A 169 1.21 -11.09 12.67
CA ARG A 169 1.34 -10.92 11.22
C ARG A 169 0.99 -12.19 10.46
N ILE A 170 1.48 -13.35 10.89
CA ILE A 170 1.15 -14.66 10.30
C ILE A 170 -0.38 -14.83 10.28
N HIS A 171 -1.05 -14.61 11.41
CA HIS A 171 -2.50 -14.74 11.50
C HIS A 171 -3.25 -13.78 10.57
N GLU A 172 -2.79 -12.53 10.45
CA GLU A 172 -3.36 -11.54 9.51
C GLU A 172 -3.25 -12.02 8.05
N TYR A 173 -2.12 -12.61 7.65
CA TYR A 173 -1.96 -13.13 6.29
C TYR A 173 -2.77 -14.41 6.05
N GLU A 174 -2.83 -15.32 7.02
CA GLU A 174 -3.68 -16.52 6.94
C GLU A 174 -5.15 -16.16 6.74
N GLN A 175 -5.66 -15.13 7.45
CA GLN A 175 -7.02 -14.63 7.26
C GLN A 175 -7.23 -14.07 5.84
N LYS A 176 -6.26 -13.30 5.31
CA LYS A 176 -6.32 -12.75 3.94
C LYS A 176 -6.31 -13.87 2.89
N ILE A 177 -5.47 -14.89 3.07
CA ILE A 177 -5.41 -16.07 2.21
C ILE A 177 -6.77 -16.78 2.20
N ALA A 178 -7.29 -17.11 3.38
CA ALA A 178 -8.57 -17.81 3.51
C ALA A 178 -9.73 -16.99 2.93
N GLN A 179 -9.70 -15.66 3.05
CA GLN A 179 -10.69 -14.79 2.41
C GLN A 179 -10.62 -14.88 0.89
N ARG A 180 -9.43 -14.73 0.29
CA ARG A 180 -9.23 -14.81 -1.16
C ARG A 180 -9.61 -16.18 -1.73
N GLU A 181 -9.34 -17.25 -0.99
CA GLU A 181 -9.75 -18.61 -1.35
C GLU A 181 -11.28 -18.76 -1.36
N ARG A 182 -11.97 -18.28 -0.32
CA ARG A 182 -13.45 -18.29 -0.29
C ARG A 182 -14.07 -17.47 -1.42
N GLU A 183 -13.54 -16.28 -1.69
CA GLU A 183 -13.99 -15.44 -2.81
C GLU A 183 -13.80 -16.17 -4.16
N HIS A 184 -12.68 -16.90 -4.30
CA HIS A 184 -12.41 -17.69 -5.50
C HIS A 184 -13.36 -18.89 -5.63
N GLU A 185 -13.61 -19.62 -4.54
CA GLU A 185 -14.56 -20.73 -4.50
C GLU A 185 -15.98 -20.26 -4.81
N GLU A 186 -16.42 -19.14 -4.23
CA GLU A 186 -17.72 -18.54 -4.52
C GLU A 186 -17.83 -18.14 -5.99
N TRP A 187 -16.77 -17.54 -6.55
CA TRP A 187 -16.72 -17.22 -7.97
C TRP A 187 -16.84 -18.47 -8.86
N LEU A 188 -16.12 -19.54 -8.53
CA LEU A 188 -16.22 -20.82 -9.25
C LEU A 188 -17.62 -21.44 -9.14
N SER A 189 -18.22 -21.42 -7.94
CA SER A 189 -19.57 -21.88 -7.67
C SER A 189 -20.59 -21.13 -8.54
N ASN A 190 -20.52 -19.79 -8.55
CA ASN A 190 -21.39 -18.95 -9.36
C ASN A 190 -21.24 -19.23 -10.86
N MET A 191 -20.01 -19.44 -11.36
CA MET A 191 -19.77 -19.82 -12.74
C MET A 191 -20.35 -21.21 -13.10
N SER A 192 -20.28 -22.18 -12.18
CA SER A 192 -20.84 -23.52 -12.40
C SER A 192 -22.38 -23.51 -12.39
N THR A 193 -22.97 -22.69 -11.53
CA THR A 193 -24.43 -22.57 -11.35
C THR A 193 -25.09 -21.84 -12.51
N ALA A 194 -24.42 -20.81 -13.06
CA ALA A 194 -24.87 -20.11 -14.27
C ALA A 194 -25.03 -21.03 -15.50
N LYS A 195 -24.33 -22.17 -15.52
CA LYS A 195 -24.41 -23.17 -16.60
C LYS A 195 -25.55 -24.17 -16.42
N GLN A 196 -26.20 -24.23 -15.26
CA GLN A 196 -27.34 -25.12 -14.97
C GLN A 196 -28.71 -24.43 -15.13
N GLY A 197 -28.74 -23.16 -15.52
CA GLY A 197 -29.98 -22.44 -15.83
C GLY A 197 -30.56 -22.84 -17.20
N THR A 198 -31.36 -23.89 -17.24
CA THR A 198 -32.60 -24.11 -18.05
C THR A 198 -32.84 -25.60 -18.31
N TYR A 199 -33.19 -26.37 -17.27
CA TYR A 199 -34.05 -27.52 -17.47
C TYR A 199 -35.12 -27.51 -16.39
N THR A 200 -36.25 -26.86 -16.70
CA THR A 200 -37.48 -26.99 -15.94
C THR A 200 -38.07 -28.35 -16.28
N PRO A 201 -38.16 -29.33 -15.35
CA PRO A 201 -38.91 -30.53 -15.64
C PRO A 201 -40.38 -30.12 -15.69
N ALA A 202 -41.04 -30.40 -16.82
CA ALA A 202 -42.45 -30.14 -17.02
C ALA A 202 -43.28 -31.00 -16.04
N SER A 203 -43.50 -30.48 -14.83
CA SER A 203 -44.49 -31.02 -13.90
C SER A 203 -45.84 -30.39 -14.22
N ALA A 204 -46.77 -31.28 -14.54
CA ALA A 204 -48.21 -31.13 -14.70
C ALA A 204 -48.85 -29.88 -14.06
N SER A 205 -49.65 -29.18 -14.87
CA SER A 205 -50.72 -28.31 -14.38
C SER A 205 -51.76 -28.04 -15.49
N PRO A 206 -53.00 -27.67 -15.12
CA PRO A 206 -54.18 -28.47 -15.43
C PRO A 206 -55.03 -27.89 -16.57
N GLU A 207 -55.98 -28.72 -17.01
CA GLU A 207 -57.03 -28.45 -17.99
C GLU A 207 -57.51 -26.99 -18.03
N ARG A 208 -57.45 -26.38 -19.22
CA ARG A 208 -58.21 -25.18 -19.53
C ARG A 208 -58.92 -25.33 -20.88
N ARG A 209 -60.13 -25.88 -20.77
CA ARG A 209 -61.38 -25.52 -21.46
C ARG A 209 -61.27 -25.05 -22.92
N SER A 210 -61.62 -25.96 -23.82
CA SER A 210 -61.85 -25.71 -25.24
C SER A 210 -63.00 -24.73 -25.50
N THR A 211 -62.79 -23.76 -26.39
CA THR A 211 -63.85 -23.03 -27.10
C THR A 211 -63.88 -23.48 -28.56
N PRO A 212 -65.02 -23.87 -29.13
CA PRO A 212 -65.11 -24.38 -30.50
C PRO A 212 -65.48 -23.25 -31.47
N ASN A 213 -64.59 -22.91 -32.41
CA ASN A 213 -64.91 -22.49 -33.79
C ASN A 213 -63.70 -21.85 -34.48
N ALA A 214 -63.04 -22.60 -35.37
CA ALA A 214 -62.45 -22.09 -36.62
C ALA A 214 -61.94 -23.27 -37.48
N PRO A 215 -62.17 -23.26 -38.81
CA PRO A 215 -62.11 -24.45 -39.64
C PRO A 215 -60.67 -24.86 -40.02
N LYS A 216 -60.46 -26.19 -40.01
CA LYS A 216 -59.22 -26.89 -40.36
C LYS A 216 -58.96 -26.81 -41.87
N LYS A 217 -57.75 -26.40 -42.28
CA LYS A 217 -57.20 -26.64 -43.62
C LYS A 217 -56.47 -27.99 -43.62
N PRO A 218 -56.71 -28.90 -44.58
CA PRO A 218 -56.02 -30.17 -44.64
C PRO A 218 -54.62 -30.04 -45.27
N THR A 219 -53.62 -30.48 -44.52
CA THR A 219 -52.26 -30.73 -44.99
C THR A 219 -52.25 -32.02 -45.82
N LEU A 220 -52.24 -31.90 -47.14
CA LEU A 220 -51.93 -33.01 -48.04
C LEU A 220 -50.50 -32.83 -48.55
N TRP A 221 -49.65 -33.75 -48.11
CA TRP A 221 -48.38 -34.12 -48.69
C TRP A 221 -48.60 -34.48 -50.16
N ARG A 222 -47.88 -33.83 -51.07
CA ARG A 222 -47.81 -34.22 -52.48
C ARG A 222 -46.36 -34.26 -52.92
N THR A 223 -45.94 -35.48 -53.19
CA THR A 223 -44.76 -35.93 -53.92
C THR A 223 -44.62 -35.19 -55.26
N THR A 224 -43.43 -34.68 -55.54
CA THR A 224 -43.04 -34.09 -56.82
C THR A 224 -42.69 -35.19 -57.82
N THR A 225 -43.45 -35.26 -58.91
CA THR A 225 -43.09 -35.99 -60.13
C THR A 225 -43.06 -35.00 -61.30
N SER A 226 -41.95 -35.09 -62.03
CA SER A 226 -41.60 -34.54 -63.33
C SER A 226 -42.74 -34.22 -64.31
N ALA A 227 -42.68 -33.04 -64.95
CA ALA A 227 -42.92 -32.84 -66.39
C ALA A 227 -42.67 -31.38 -66.84
N GLN A 228 -41.54 -31.18 -67.50
CA GLN A 228 -41.30 -30.48 -68.78
C GLN A 228 -42.26 -29.36 -69.31
N SER A 229 -41.62 -28.21 -69.62
CA SER A 229 -41.66 -27.43 -70.88
C SER A 229 -42.82 -26.46 -71.20
N SER A 230 -42.53 -25.14 -71.19
CA SER A 230 -42.51 -24.22 -72.37
C SER A 230 -42.60 -22.72 -72.00
N PRO A 231 -42.14 -21.80 -72.87
CA PRO A 231 -41.61 -20.49 -72.46
C PRO A 231 -42.68 -19.39 -72.41
N ALA A 232 -42.61 -18.53 -71.39
CA ALA A 232 -43.48 -17.37 -71.27
C ALA A 232 -42.72 -16.07 -71.59
N THR A 233 -43.23 -15.41 -72.63
CA THR A 233 -43.10 -14.01 -73.09
C THR A 233 -42.80 -12.99 -71.98
N PRO A 234 -41.98 -11.94 -72.23
CA PRO A 234 -41.67 -10.93 -71.22
C PRO A 234 -42.92 -10.11 -70.87
N SER A 235 -43.52 -10.41 -69.71
CA SER A 235 -44.68 -9.69 -69.22
C SER A 235 -44.26 -8.32 -68.70
N ARG A 236 -44.88 -7.28 -69.27
CA ARG A 236 -44.76 -5.86 -68.96
C ARG A 236 -44.75 -5.62 -67.45
N ALA A 237 -43.68 -5.01 -66.95
CA ALA A 237 -43.47 -4.72 -65.53
C ALA A 237 -44.70 -4.06 -64.89
N ALA A 238 -45.36 -4.79 -63.99
CA ALA A 238 -46.46 -4.25 -63.19
C ALA A 238 -45.88 -3.22 -62.21
N LYS A 239 -46.41 -1.99 -62.24
CA LYS A 239 -46.03 -0.93 -61.30
C LYS A 239 -46.37 -1.39 -59.87
N PRO A 240 -45.47 -1.24 -58.90
CA PRO A 240 -45.73 -1.63 -57.53
C PRO A 240 -46.94 -0.87 -56.97
N THR A 241 -47.73 -1.54 -56.15
CA THR A 241 -48.85 -0.88 -55.45
C THR A 241 -48.30 0.11 -54.43
N GLN A 242 -48.97 1.24 -54.23
CA GLN A 242 -48.58 2.29 -53.26
C GLN A 242 -48.23 1.70 -51.88
N ARG A 243 -48.97 0.69 -51.43
CA ARG A 243 -48.73 -0.01 -50.15
C ARG A 243 -47.40 -0.79 -50.09
N ALA A 244 -46.91 -1.29 -51.23
CA ALA A 244 -45.61 -1.96 -51.33
C ALA A 244 -44.46 -0.93 -51.31
N GLU A 245 -44.67 0.23 -51.92
CA GLU A 245 -43.72 1.36 -51.87
C GLU A 245 -43.62 1.94 -50.46
N GLU A 246 -44.76 2.12 -49.77
CA GLU A 246 -44.80 2.56 -48.36
C GLU A 246 -44.07 1.60 -47.42
N ARG A 247 -44.25 0.28 -47.57
CA ARG A 247 -43.51 -0.72 -46.77
C ARG A 247 -42.01 -0.67 -47.01
N LYS A 248 -41.60 -0.51 -48.27
CA LYS A 248 -40.18 -0.38 -48.63
C LYS A 248 -39.57 0.89 -48.02
N CYS A 249 -40.30 2.00 -48.03
CA CYS A 249 -39.90 3.25 -47.39
C CYS A 249 -39.65 3.05 -45.88
N ILE A 250 -40.58 2.38 -45.17
CA ILE A 250 -40.45 2.07 -43.75
C ILE A 250 -39.28 1.13 -43.46
N ASP A 251 -39.08 0.09 -44.29
CA ASP A 251 -37.96 -0.84 -44.13
C ASP A 251 -36.60 -0.14 -44.36
N ASP A 252 -36.52 0.77 -45.34
CA ASP A 252 -35.33 1.53 -45.64
C ASP A 252 -35.04 2.58 -44.54
N GLU A 253 -36.07 3.22 -43.96
CA GLU A 253 -35.96 4.08 -42.78
C GLU A 253 -35.49 3.30 -41.53
N CYS A 254 -36.00 2.08 -41.31
CA CYS A 254 -35.56 1.23 -40.20
C CYS A 254 -34.09 0.84 -40.33
N LYS A 255 -33.63 0.49 -41.55
CA LYS A 255 -32.21 0.21 -41.82
C LYS A 255 -31.35 1.45 -41.62
N ALA A 256 -31.78 2.61 -42.11
CA ALA A 256 -31.06 3.87 -41.90
C ALA A 256 -30.96 4.23 -40.41
N ALA A 257 -32.01 3.98 -39.63
CA ALA A 257 -31.99 4.17 -38.18
C ALA A 257 -31.09 3.16 -37.45
N GLU A 258 -30.96 1.93 -37.96
CA GLU A 258 -30.01 0.94 -37.45
C GLU A 258 -28.56 1.29 -37.77
N THR A 259 -28.26 1.76 -38.97
CA THR A 259 -26.91 2.24 -39.34
C THR A 259 -26.52 3.48 -38.55
N ALA A 260 -27.43 4.44 -38.38
CA ALA A 260 -27.17 5.61 -37.54
C ALA A 260 -26.90 5.22 -36.07
N ARG A 261 -27.62 4.22 -35.53
CA ARG A 261 -27.37 3.68 -34.19
C ARG A 261 -26.04 2.94 -34.09
N SER A 262 -25.62 2.21 -35.11
CA SER A 262 -24.32 1.51 -35.11
C SER A 262 -23.16 2.50 -35.21
N GLU A 263 -23.26 3.51 -36.07
CA GLU A 263 -22.30 4.61 -36.19
C GLU A 263 -22.18 5.41 -34.88
N ALA A 264 -23.29 5.71 -34.22
CA ALA A 264 -23.27 6.37 -32.92
C ALA A 264 -22.51 5.56 -31.85
N ARG A 265 -22.65 4.23 -31.85
CA ARG A 265 -21.87 3.35 -30.94
C ARG A 265 -20.38 3.36 -31.28
N LEU A 266 -20.00 3.42 -32.56
CA LEU A 266 -18.60 3.51 -32.97
C LEU A 266 -17.97 4.83 -32.55
N VAL A 267 -18.69 5.95 -32.72
CA VAL A 267 -18.23 7.27 -32.28
C VAL A 267 -18.09 7.31 -30.75
N GLU A 268 -19.03 6.73 -30.02
CA GLU A 268 -19.00 6.67 -28.56
C GLU A 268 -17.84 5.80 -28.04
N LYS A 269 -17.61 4.64 -28.68
CA LYS A 269 -16.44 3.80 -28.42
C LYS A 269 -15.13 4.55 -28.72
N ALA A 270 -15.03 5.23 -29.86
CA ALA A 270 -13.85 6.02 -30.23
C ALA A 270 -13.58 7.14 -29.21
N LYS A 271 -14.62 7.82 -28.71
CA LYS A 271 -14.49 8.82 -27.63
C LYS A 271 -13.93 8.20 -26.34
N ARG A 272 -14.42 7.02 -25.93
CA ARG A 272 -13.91 6.31 -24.75
C ARG A 272 -12.45 5.91 -24.93
N GLU A 273 -12.08 5.41 -26.11
CA GLU A 273 -10.69 5.03 -26.43
C GLU A 273 -9.77 6.25 -26.47
N ALA A 274 -10.19 7.36 -27.09
CA ALA A 274 -9.45 8.61 -27.08
C ALA A 274 -9.26 9.18 -25.65
N ALA A 275 -10.28 9.10 -24.79
CA ALA A 275 -10.16 9.51 -23.40
C ALA A 275 -9.17 8.63 -22.61
N LYS A 276 -9.17 7.31 -22.84
CA LYS A 276 -8.19 6.39 -22.26
C LYS A 276 -6.77 6.73 -22.75
N GLN A 277 -6.61 6.99 -24.04
CA GLN A 277 -5.32 7.36 -24.61
C GLN A 277 -4.79 8.68 -24.03
N ALA A 278 -5.66 9.70 -23.93
CA ALA A 278 -5.29 10.98 -23.33
C ALA A 278 -4.82 10.83 -21.87
N LEU A 279 -5.45 9.95 -21.09
CA LEU A 279 -5.01 9.65 -19.71
C LEU A 279 -3.62 8.99 -19.69
N LEU A 280 -3.35 8.06 -20.61
CA LEU A 280 -2.02 7.45 -20.74
C LEU A 280 -0.97 8.48 -21.13
N ASP A 281 -1.29 9.37 -22.06
CA ASP A 281 -0.38 10.43 -22.51
C ASP A 281 -0.09 11.44 -21.39
N GLN A 282 -1.10 11.78 -20.57
CA GLN A 282 -0.91 12.59 -19.36
C GLN A 282 0.02 11.91 -18.34
N LYS A 283 -0.17 10.61 -18.08
CA LYS A 283 0.72 9.84 -17.19
C LYS A 283 2.14 9.80 -17.75
N ALA A 284 2.30 9.56 -19.06
CA ALA A 284 3.60 9.57 -19.71
C ALA A 284 4.28 10.95 -19.63
N ALA A 285 3.52 12.04 -19.78
CA ALA A 285 4.02 13.40 -19.61
C ALA A 285 4.50 13.66 -18.18
N ALA A 286 3.74 13.24 -17.16
CA ALA A 286 4.14 13.38 -15.77
C ALA A 286 5.45 12.63 -15.46
N ILE A 287 5.63 11.42 -16.00
CA ILE A 287 6.87 10.66 -15.87
C ILE A 287 8.05 11.38 -16.52
N ARG A 288 7.86 11.99 -17.70
CA ARG A 288 8.92 12.78 -18.36
C ARG A 288 9.33 13.98 -17.51
N VAL A 289 8.37 14.72 -16.96
CA VAL A 289 8.63 15.86 -16.06
C VAL A 289 9.38 15.42 -14.80
N GLU A 290 9.00 14.31 -14.17
CA GLU A 290 9.73 13.79 -13.01
C GLU A 290 11.15 13.33 -13.38
N LYS A 291 11.34 12.70 -14.53
CA LYS A 291 12.67 12.32 -15.02
C LYS A 291 13.56 13.55 -15.25
N GLU A 292 13.02 14.62 -15.82
CA GLU A 292 13.74 15.88 -16.01
C GLU A 292 14.14 16.52 -14.68
N LYS A 293 13.24 16.50 -13.67
CA LYS A 293 13.58 16.96 -12.31
C LYS A 293 14.69 16.14 -11.67
N LEU A 294 14.68 14.82 -11.83
CA LEU A 294 15.73 13.93 -11.33
C LEU A 294 17.06 14.23 -12.02
N GLN A 295 17.05 14.40 -13.35
CA GLN A 295 18.25 14.76 -14.10
C GLN A 295 18.81 16.11 -13.64
N ALA A 296 17.96 17.13 -13.48
CA ALA A 296 18.37 18.44 -12.99
C ALA A 296 18.99 18.37 -11.57
N ARG A 297 18.48 17.48 -10.71
CA ARG A 297 19.05 17.25 -9.37
C ARG A 297 20.44 16.62 -9.45
N ILE A 298 20.62 15.63 -10.33
CA ILE A 298 21.92 14.99 -10.58
C ILE A 298 22.91 16.03 -11.11
N ASP A 299 22.51 16.84 -12.09
CA ASP A 299 23.35 17.88 -12.67
C ASP A 299 23.74 18.95 -11.64
N LEU A 300 22.80 19.34 -10.76
CA LEU A 300 23.10 20.25 -9.65
C LEU A 300 24.10 19.64 -8.66
N GLN A 301 23.92 18.37 -8.30
CA GLN A 301 24.88 17.66 -7.45
C GLN A 301 26.26 17.60 -8.10
N ALA A 302 26.34 17.30 -9.40
CA ALA A 302 27.59 17.30 -10.16
C ALA A 302 28.26 18.69 -10.17
N ARG A 303 27.49 19.77 -10.37
CA ARG A 303 28.00 21.15 -10.32
C ARG A 303 28.54 21.50 -8.93
N THR A 304 27.78 21.22 -7.87
CA THR A 304 28.23 21.50 -6.50
C THR A 304 29.46 20.67 -6.10
N ALA A 305 29.57 19.43 -6.58
CA ALA A 305 30.76 18.60 -6.40
C ALA A 305 31.96 19.20 -7.16
N ALA A 306 31.77 19.63 -8.40
CA ALA A 306 32.81 20.28 -9.20
C ALA A 306 33.30 21.58 -8.54
N GLU A 307 32.39 22.42 -8.03
CA GLU A 307 32.73 23.63 -7.28
C GLU A 307 33.53 23.33 -6.01
N ARG A 308 33.13 22.31 -5.25
CA ARG A 308 33.88 21.85 -4.06
C ARG A 308 35.30 21.41 -4.45
N ILE A 309 35.44 20.61 -5.50
CA ILE A 309 36.73 20.16 -6.02
C ILE A 309 37.57 21.37 -6.46
N ALA A 310 37.00 22.32 -7.20
CA ALA A 310 37.69 23.53 -7.64
C ALA A 310 38.18 24.38 -6.45
N LYS A 311 37.36 24.54 -5.41
CA LYS A 311 37.72 25.29 -4.20
C LYS A 311 38.87 24.63 -3.44
N VAL A 312 38.87 23.30 -3.32
CA VAL A 312 39.98 22.53 -2.72
C VAL A 312 41.27 22.70 -3.53
N ARG A 313 41.19 22.59 -4.86
CA ARG A 313 42.36 22.77 -5.75
C ARG A 313 42.95 24.18 -5.67
N ALA A 314 42.10 25.22 -5.70
CA ALA A 314 42.53 26.60 -5.54
C ALA A 314 43.21 26.83 -4.18
N LYS A 315 42.70 26.22 -3.11
CA LYS A 315 43.31 26.30 -1.78
C LYS A 315 44.66 25.58 -1.71
N ALA A 316 44.85 24.51 -2.49
CA ALA A 316 46.10 23.77 -2.59
C ALA A 316 47.12 24.37 -3.57
N GLY A 317 46.83 25.52 -4.20
CA GLY A 317 47.71 26.16 -5.19
C GLY A 317 47.82 25.42 -6.52
N ALA A 318 46.92 24.45 -6.79
CA ALA A 318 46.92 23.70 -8.03
C ALA A 318 46.18 24.48 -9.13
N ALA A 319 46.80 24.62 -10.31
CA ALA A 319 46.21 25.26 -11.48
C ALA A 319 44.85 24.62 -11.86
N PRO A 320 43.90 25.40 -12.41
CA PRO A 320 42.61 24.87 -12.86
C PRO A 320 42.80 23.76 -13.90
N LEU A 321 41.96 22.72 -13.82
CA LEU A 321 41.94 21.65 -14.82
C LEU A 321 41.56 22.27 -16.18
N GLY A 322 42.56 22.39 -17.06
CA GLY A 322 42.42 23.00 -18.39
C GLY A 322 43.67 23.74 -18.88
N THR A 323 44.66 24.02 -18.02
CA THR A 323 45.87 24.79 -18.39
C THR A 323 47.17 24.03 -18.11
N VAL A 324 47.29 22.78 -18.57
CA VAL A 324 48.60 22.11 -18.66
C VAL A 324 48.76 21.65 -20.11
N GLY A 325 49.27 22.57 -20.92
CA GLY A 325 49.47 22.41 -22.36
C GLY A 325 49.95 23.68 -23.07
N ALA A 326 50.48 24.66 -22.34
CA ALA A 326 51.23 25.78 -22.91
C ALA A 326 52.66 25.68 -22.39
N VAL A 327 53.42 24.73 -22.96
CA VAL A 327 54.87 24.78 -22.88
C VAL A 327 55.30 25.78 -23.95
N VAL A 328 55.84 26.89 -23.49
CA VAL A 328 56.66 27.80 -24.27
C VAL A 328 58.01 27.14 -24.48
N ASP A 329 58.34 26.81 -25.74
CA ASP A 329 59.71 26.59 -26.18
C ASP A 329 59.94 27.46 -27.43
N ASP A 330 60.80 28.45 -27.28
CA ASP A 330 61.34 29.32 -28.34
C ASP A 330 62.77 28.81 -28.71
N PRO A 331 63.42 29.26 -29.79
CA PRO A 331 63.65 28.42 -30.96
C PRO A 331 65.14 28.25 -31.29
N ALA A 332 65.56 27.05 -31.73
CA ALA A 332 66.67 26.88 -32.68
C ALA A 332 66.96 25.39 -32.91
N THR A 333 66.82 24.96 -34.17
CA THR A 333 67.79 24.18 -34.97
C THR A 333 67.10 23.15 -35.87
N ALA A 334 67.05 23.53 -37.15
CA ALA A 334 67.18 22.72 -38.38
C ALA A 334 66.27 21.50 -38.66
N GLY A 335 65.48 21.63 -39.75
CA GLY A 335 65.09 20.53 -40.64
C GLY A 335 63.81 20.80 -41.46
N PRO A 336 63.87 20.96 -42.80
CA PRO A 336 62.67 21.07 -43.66
C PRO A 336 62.15 19.69 -44.13
N PRO A 337 60.96 19.63 -44.76
CA PRO A 337 59.91 18.65 -44.42
C PRO A 337 59.71 17.54 -45.46
N THR A 338 59.00 16.47 -45.10
CA THR A 338 58.17 15.68 -46.03
C THR A 338 56.97 15.02 -45.33
N PRO A 339 55.77 15.00 -45.97
CA PRO A 339 54.53 14.38 -45.47
C PRO A 339 54.34 13.00 -46.16
N PRO A 340 53.15 12.34 -46.18
CA PRO A 340 51.92 12.40 -45.36
C PRO A 340 51.58 11.00 -44.77
N SER A 341 50.53 10.86 -43.96
CA SER A 341 49.53 9.80 -44.22
C SER A 341 48.31 9.91 -43.32
N VAL A 342 47.15 9.77 -43.96
CA VAL A 342 45.80 9.80 -43.43
C VAL A 342 45.34 8.35 -43.29
N ALA A 343 44.97 7.93 -42.07
CA ALA A 343 44.13 6.77 -41.71
C ALA A 343 44.52 6.36 -40.29
N GLY A 344 43.64 6.00 -39.36
CA GLY A 344 42.23 5.71 -39.40
C GLY A 344 41.87 5.27 -37.98
N HIS A 345 40.61 5.46 -37.60
CA HIS A 345 40.11 5.18 -36.26
C HIS A 345 40.40 3.75 -35.78
N THR A 346 41.26 3.60 -34.76
CA THR A 346 41.34 2.40 -33.94
C THR A 346 40.54 2.61 -32.66
N LYS A 347 39.35 1.99 -32.63
CA LYS A 347 38.58 1.78 -31.39
C LYS A 347 39.39 0.83 -30.50
N HIS A 348 39.94 1.34 -29.41
CA HIS A 348 40.41 0.47 -28.33
C HIS A 348 39.21 -0.05 -27.53
N PRO A 349 39.13 -1.37 -27.26
CA PRO A 349 38.05 -1.95 -26.50
C PRO A 349 38.14 -1.50 -25.03
N PHE A 350 37.00 -1.12 -24.48
CA PHE A 350 36.83 -0.86 -23.05
C PHE A 350 37.12 -2.15 -22.28
N VAL A 351 38.25 -2.19 -21.57
CA VAL A 351 38.55 -3.24 -20.60
C VAL A 351 37.91 -2.81 -19.28
N PRO A 352 36.83 -3.47 -18.81
CA PRO A 352 36.29 -3.16 -17.49
C PRO A 352 37.31 -3.62 -16.45
N VAL A 353 37.79 -2.67 -15.65
CA VAL A 353 38.56 -2.94 -14.44
C VAL A 353 37.63 -3.68 -13.48
N GLN A 354 37.75 -5.01 -13.45
CA GLN A 354 37.04 -5.85 -12.51
C GLN A 354 37.69 -5.69 -11.14
N VAL A 355 36.97 -5.03 -10.23
CA VAL A 355 37.34 -4.97 -8.81
C VAL A 355 37.27 -6.40 -8.27
N LYS A 356 38.44 -6.98 -8.01
CA LYS A 356 38.61 -8.34 -7.49
C LYS A 356 37.92 -8.44 -6.13
N LYS A 357 36.90 -9.31 -6.03
CA LYS A 357 36.22 -9.62 -4.78
C LYS A 357 36.78 -10.92 -4.25
N VAL A 358 37.61 -10.83 -3.22
CA VAL A 358 38.11 -11.97 -2.45
C VAL A 358 36.96 -12.48 -1.58
N CYS A 359 36.84 -13.79 -1.42
CA CYS A 359 35.82 -14.42 -0.60
C CYS A 359 36.22 -14.37 0.88
N ASP A 360 35.40 -13.75 1.74
CA ASP A 360 35.67 -13.64 3.18
C ASP A 360 35.70 -14.99 3.93
N ASN A 361 35.30 -16.09 3.28
CA ASN A 361 35.26 -17.43 3.90
C ASN A 361 36.51 -18.29 3.63
N CYS A 362 37.23 -18.05 2.52
CA CYS A 362 38.38 -18.87 2.12
C CYS A 362 39.58 -18.05 1.63
N ASP A 363 39.46 -16.72 1.67
CA ASP A 363 40.45 -15.74 1.18
C ASP A 363 40.94 -15.99 -0.26
N ALA A 364 40.17 -16.73 -1.06
CA ALA A 364 40.47 -17.04 -2.45
C ALA A 364 39.55 -16.28 -3.43
N GLU A 365 40.04 -16.07 -4.64
CA GLU A 365 39.26 -15.53 -5.75
C GLU A 365 38.52 -16.66 -6.48
N HIS A 366 37.21 -16.51 -6.66
CA HIS A 366 36.40 -17.46 -7.41
C HIS A 366 36.19 -16.98 -8.85
N ALA A 367 36.42 -17.87 -9.82
CA ALA A 367 36.29 -17.56 -11.25
C ALA A 367 34.84 -17.24 -11.65
N THR A 368 33.85 -17.80 -10.95
CA THR A 368 32.43 -17.53 -11.22
C THR A 368 31.64 -17.30 -9.93
N PHE A 369 30.51 -16.58 -10.04
CA PHE A 369 29.58 -16.35 -8.93
C PHE A 369 29.00 -17.66 -8.35
N ARG A 370 28.93 -18.69 -9.19
CA ARG A 370 28.42 -20.00 -8.79
C ARG A 370 29.42 -20.74 -7.89
N ASP A 371 30.72 -20.61 -8.17
CA ASP A 371 31.79 -21.16 -7.33
C ASP A 371 31.90 -20.41 -5.99
N TRP A 372 31.74 -19.08 -6.02
CA TRP A 372 31.66 -18.26 -4.80
C TRP A 372 30.48 -18.68 -3.90
N ARG A 373 29.29 -18.87 -4.50
CA ARG A 373 28.10 -19.29 -3.75
C ARG A 373 28.23 -20.71 -3.18
N ALA A 374 28.89 -21.63 -3.89
CA ALA A 374 29.17 -22.97 -3.37
C ALA A 374 30.16 -22.95 -2.20
N CYS A 375 31.19 -22.11 -2.27
CA CYS A 375 32.15 -21.92 -1.16
C CYS A 375 31.48 -21.32 0.09
N ASN A 376 30.52 -20.40 -0.10
CA ASN A 376 29.75 -19.81 1.00
C ASN A 376 28.67 -20.75 1.57
N ALA A 377 28.25 -21.77 0.81
CA ALA A 377 27.23 -22.74 1.23
C ALA A 377 27.81 -23.93 2.04
N HIS A 378 29.13 -24.16 2.00
CA HIS A 378 29.80 -25.17 2.81
C HIS A 378 30.25 -24.59 4.16
N VAL A 379 29.29 -24.17 4.98
CA VAL A 379 29.49 -24.03 6.43
C VAL A 379 28.35 -24.77 7.12
N ALA A 380 28.60 -26.02 7.47
CA ALA A 380 27.87 -26.67 8.56
C ALA A 380 28.48 -26.16 9.88
N PRO A 381 27.68 -25.92 10.94
CA PRO A 381 28.18 -25.38 12.19
C PRO A 381 29.10 -26.39 12.89
N VAL A 382 30.31 -25.93 13.19
CA VAL A 382 31.16 -26.57 14.20
C VAL A 382 30.51 -26.31 15.56
N GLY A 383 30.06 -27.37 16.22
CA GLY A 383 29.65 -27.37 17.62
C GLY A 383 30.77 -27.94 18.48
N ASP A 384 31.16 -27.15 19.48
CA ASP A 384 32.20 -27.37 20.47
C ASP A 384 32.06 -28.62 21.38
N VAL A 385 33.24 -29.16 21.70
CA VAL A 385 33.76 -29.71 22.98
C VAL A 385 32.89 -29.59 24.24
N VAL A 386 32.93 -30.60 25.16
CA VAL A 386 33.25 -30.46 26.61
C VAL A 386 33.11 -31.80 27.38
N ASP A 387 34.11 -32.06 28.23
CA ASP A 387 34.24 -33.00 29.35
C ASP A 387 32.99 -33.30 30.21
N GLY A 388 32.95 -34.50 30.79
CA GLY A 388 32.03 -34.91 31.87
C GLY A 388 31.90 -36.42 32.04
#